data_AF-A0A7J0EID9-F1
#
_entry.id   AF-A0A7J0EID9-F1
#
_cell.length_a   1.000
_cell.length_b   1.000
_cell.length_c   1.000
_cell.angle_alpha   90.00
_cell.angle_beta   90.00
_cell.angle_gamma   90.00
#
_symmetry.space_group_name_H-M   'P 1'
#
loop_
_entity.id
_entity.type
_entity.pdbx_description
1 polymer ?
#
loop_
_entity_poly.entity_id
_entity_poly.type
_entity_poly.pdbx_seq_one_letter_code
_entity_poly.pdbx_strand_id
1 'polypeptide(L)'
;MRLQHHPNPQPQLHLEFQGKIVDTDEANIAEAINVSTNERAGKGKGISNTPFTLVVKKQGVPDLTMVDLPGITKVTVHDQLEDIRDYNGCVDKTCERTLAIVTKADKAPEVCWRRSLDRRNQTLSNSSVALQDDESMVGINDKLKANTLEFNNMPKNPSLIAEARIVKEYLRNILLKGEFDEYPEEKHMHCTARLVEMLNQYSDELQKSSENWSTENFLMEDIRVLDETKGNKLPHFFPRTAFLVILQRKVKEISKKPVDFMEKVWDCIETVVMTVLMHHCESYPQLQSSTRRAARNLVAMMKHRSFDIVTEIEIEVGHLRDYPNIRDQAFDLKMRFTAYWNIVLKRFVDNKALHLLLSIQNLVNRDMEVEIVNELMGSQGGGTGGIERMLEESPSVAIKREKLKEKYQVARDSKEVVDQIMDGITGNED
;
A
#
# COMPACT_ATOMS: atom_id res chain seq x y z
N MET A 1 16.04 -36.90 -22.34
CA MET A 1 16.54 -37.17 -23.71
C MET A 1 15.73 -36.37 -24.71
N ARG A 2 16.37 -35.72 -25.67
CA ARG A 2 15.76 -35.03 -26.80
C ARG A 2 16.28 -35.66 -28.09
N LEU A 3 15.42 -36.36 -28.80
CA LEU A 3 15.66 -36.77 -30.17
C LEU A 3 15.35 -35.59 -31.09
N GLN A 4 16.23 -35.36 -32.06
CA GLN A 4 16.07 -34.30 -33.06
C GLN A 4 16.36 -34.86 -34.44
N HIS A 5 15.47 -34.64 -35.39
CA HIS A 5 15.72 -34.97 -36.78
C HIS A 5 16.87 -34.10 -37.31
N HIS A 6 17.83 -34.71 -37.99
CA HIS A 6 18.94 -33.98 -38.59
C HIS A 6 19.30 -34.56 -39.97
N PRO A 7 19.41 -33.73 -41.03
CA PRO A 7 19.65 -34.22 -42.39
C PRO A 7 21.09 -34.74 -42.62
N ASN A 8 22.02 -34.49 -41.69
CA ASN A 8 23.38 -35.02 -41.77
C ASN A 8 23.38 -36.52 -41.42
N PRO A 9 23.98 -37.40 -42.26
CA PRO A 9 24.11 -38.83 -41.95
C PRO A 9 25.02 -39.11 -40.73
N GLN A 10 25.89 -38.19 -40.32
CA GLN A 10 26.64 -38.33 -39.07
C GLN A 10 25.79 -37.88 -37.87
N PRO A 11 25.54 -38.76 -36.88
CA PRO A 11 24.78 -38.40 -35.69
C PRO A 11 25.63 -37.50 -34.77
N GLN A 12 24.98 -36.55 -34.11
CA GLN A 12 25.59 -35.71 -33.07
C GLN A 12 24.90 -36.01 -31.74
N LEU A 13 25.68 -36.41 -30.74
CA LEU A 13 25.17 -36.72 -29.40
C LEU A 13 25.96 -35.93 -28.36
N HIS A 14 25.24 -35.28 -27.44
CA HIS A 14 25.88 -34.54 -26.36
C HIS A 14 25.00 -34.48 -25.10
N LEU A 15 25.63 -34.39 -23.94
CA LEU A 15 24.97 -34.22 -22.64
C LEU A 15 25.05 -32.76 -22.20
N GLU A 16 23.90 -32.16 -21.94
CA GLU A 16 23.77 -30.80 -21.39
C GLU A 16 23.39 -30.83 -19.91
N PHE A 17 24.19 -30.16 -19.07
CA PHE A 17 23.83 -29.87 -17.67
C PHE A 17 24.58 -28.65 -17.13
N GLN A 18 23.89 -27.76 -16.41
CA GLN A 18 24.48 -26.56 -15.77
C GLN A 18 25.36 -25.71 -16.71
N GLY A 19 24.98 -25.58 -17.98
CA GLY A 19 25.74 -24.84 -18.99
C GLY A 19 26.99 -25.55 -19.51
N LYS A 20 27.30 -26.77 -19.04
CA LYS A 20 28.31 -27.65 -19.65
C LYS A 20 27.68 -28.48 -20.76
N ILE A 21 28.45 -28.65 -21.83
CA ILE A 21 28.20 -29.57 -22.94
C ILE A 21 29.30 -30.62 -22.90
N VAL A 22 28.93 -31.90 -22.93
CA VAL A 22 29.85 -33.02 -23.03
C VAL A 22 29.49 -33.82 -24.28
N ASP A 23 30.32 -33.72 -25.31
CA ASP A 23 30.14 -34.48 -26.56
C ASP A 23 30.35 -35.98 -26.30
N THR A 24 29.58 -36.81 -27.01
CA THR A 24 29.63 -38.27 -26.88
C THR A 24 29.23 -38.94 -28.19
N ASP A 25 29.27 -40.27 -28.23
CA ASP A 25 28.89 -41.09 -29.39
C ASP A 25 28.02 -42.28 -28.95
N GLU A 26 27.47 -43.03 -29.91
CA GLU A 26 26.54 -44.13 -29.63
C GLU A 26 27.18 -45.31 -28.85
N ALA A 27 28.51 -45.44 -28.83
CA ALA A 27 29.21 -46.47 -28.06
C ALA A 27 29.50 -46.02 -26.61
N ASN A 28 29.87 -44.74 -26.44
CA ASN A 28 30.34 -44.19 -25.16
C ASN A 28 29.24 -43.50 -24.33
N ILE A 29 28.04 -43.31 -24.87
CA ILE A 29 26.91 -42.63 -24.23
C ILE A 29 26.55 -43.18 -22.84
N ALA A 30 26.61 -44.50 -22.66
CA ALA A 30 26.29 -45.15 -21.39
C ALA A 30 27.35 -44.86 -20.32
N GLU A 31 28.62 -44.79 -20.70
CA GLU A 31 29.70 -44.38 -19.80
C GLU A 31 29.58 -42.90 -19.44
N ALA A 32 29.34 -42.03 -20.42
CA ALA A 32 29.17 -40.60 -20.19
C ALA A 32 28.02 -40.29 -19.22
N ILE A 33 26.84 -40.92 -19.39
CA ILE A 33 25.71 -40.80 -18.44
C ILE A 33 26.10 -41.29 -17.05
N ASN A 34 26.80 -42.43 -16.93
CA ASN A 34 27.22 -42.96 -15.64
C ASN A 34 28.25 -42.06 -14.95
N VAL A 35 29.21 -41.49 -15.67
CA VAL A 35 30.21 -40.55 -15.15
C VAL A 35 29.52 -39.29 -14.62
N SER A 36 28.70 -38.62 -15.44
CA SER A 36 27.97 -37.42 -15.03
C SER A 36 26.98 -37.69 -13.89
N THR A 37 26.38 -38.89 -13.83
CA THR A 37 25.52 -39.31 -12.70
C THR A 37 26.33 -39.46 -11.41
N ASN A 38 27.48 -40.15 -11.46
CA ASN A 38 28.37 -40.33 -10.30
C ASN A 38 28.98 -39.00 -9.80
N GLU A 39 29.28 -38.06 -10.70
CA GLU A 39 29.70 -36.70 -10.34
C GLU A 39 28.64 -35.94 -9.55
N ARG A 40 27.35 -36.16 -9.85
CA ARG A 40 26.23 -35.37 -9.29
C ARG A 40 25.55 -36.00 -8.09
N ALA A 41 25.37 -37.32 -8.10
CA ALA A 41 24.72 -38.09 -7.03
C ALA A 41 25.71 -38.73 -6.06
N GLY A 42 27.02 -38.65 -6.35
CA GLY A 42 28.07 -39.35 -5.63
C GLY A 42 28.18 -40.83 -6.03
N LYS A 43 29.23 -41.51 -5.53
CA LYS A 43 29.51 -42.94 -5.81
C LYS A 43 28.60 -43.92 -5.04
N GLY A 44 27.33 -43.57 -4.85
CA GLY A 44 26.37 -44.31 -4.02
C GLY A 44 24.96 -44.35 -4.63
N LYS A 45 23.96 -44.70 -3.83
CA LYS A 45 22.54 -44.76 -4.27
C LYS A 45 21.80 -43.42 -4.10
N GLY A 46 22.52 -42.31 -4.22
CA GLY A 46 21.95 -40.97 -4.13
C GLY A 46 21.01 -40.67 -5.30
N ILE A 47 20.04 -39.78 -5.09
CA ILE A 47 19.17 -39.24 -6.14
C ILE A 47 19.36 -37.72 -6.16
N SER A 48 19.60 -37.15 -7.34
CA SER A 48 19.62 -35.70 -7.54
C SER A 48 18.29 -35.25 -8.15
N ASN A 49 17.75 -34.11 -7.70
CA ASN A 49 16.51 -33.54 -8.21
C ASN A 49 16.71 -32.67 -9.48
N THR A 50 17.93 -32.52 -9.98
CA THR A 50 18.21 -31.73 -11.19
C THR A 50 18.35 -32.65 -12.41
N PRO A 51 17.63 -32.40 -13.52
CA PRO A 51 17.72 -33.23 -14.72
C PRO A 51 19.02 -33.01 -15.51
N PHE A 52 19.35 -34.00 -16.34
CA PHE A 52 20.33 -33.90 -17.43
C PHE A 52 19.61 -33.99 -18.78
N THR A 53 20.06 -33.25 -19.78
CA THR A 53 19.49 -33.32 -21.13
C THR A 53 20.49 -33.96 -22.09
N LEU A 54 20.34 -35.26 -22.33
CA LEU A 54 20.94 -35.90 -23.50
C LEU A 54 20.22 -35.42 -24.78
N VAL A 55 20.96 -34.83 -25.72
CA VAL A 55 20.50 -34.47 -27.06
C VAL A 55 21.06 -35.47 -28.06
N VAL A 56 20.21 -35.95 -28.98
CA VAL A 56 20.58 -36.89 -30.07
C VAL A 56 20.01 -36.38 -31.37
N LYS A 57 20.88 -35.83 -32.23
CA LYS A 57 20.57 -35.38 -33.58
C LYS A 57 20.96 -36.49 -34.56
N LYS A 58 20.00 -37.06 -35.28
CA LYS A 58 20.28 -38.17 -36.22
C LYS A 58 19.30 -38.16 -37.40
N GLN A 59 19.74 -38.63 -38.55
CA GLN A 59 18.85 -38.82 -39.69
C GLN A 59 17.89 -39.98 -39.41
N GLY A 60 16.59 -39.73 -39.58
CA GLY A 60 15.54 -40.75 -39.42
C GLY A 60 15.03 -40.99 -38.00
N VAL A 61 15.47 -40.22 -36.99
CA VAL A 61 14.75 -40.15 -35.69
C VAL A 61 13.65 -39.09 -35.77
N PRO A 62 12.52 -39.25 -35.05
CA PRO A 62 11.52 -38.21 -34.88
C PRO A 62 11.99 -37.15 -33.87
N ASP A 63 11.44 -35.94 -33.98
CA ASP A 63 11.58 -34.92 -32.92
C ASP A 63 10.74 -35.33 -31.70
N LEU A 64 11.41 -35.75 -30.63
CA LEU A 64 10.75 -36.31 -29.44
C LEU A 64 11.53 -36.04 -28.16
N THR A 65 10.85 -35.52 -27.14
CA THR A 65 11.42 -35.39 -25.79
C THR A 65 10.91 -36.53 -24.90
N MET A 66 11.83 -37.30 -24.33
CA MET A 66 11.55 -38.37 -23.37
C MET A 66 12.23 -38.04 -22.03
N VAL A 67 11.50 -38.20 -20.92
CA VAL A 67 12.03 -38.05 -19.57
C VAL A 67 12.11 -39.44 -18.94
N ASP A 68 13.31 -39.83 -18.54
CA ASP A 68 13.52 -41.02 -17.71
C ASP A 68 13.55 -40.58 -16.24
N LEU A 69 12.84 -41.31 -15.37
CA LEU A 69 12.65 -40.96 -13.97
C LEU A 69 13.22 -42.07 -13.07
N PRO A 70 13.80 -41.74 -11.89
CA PRO A 70 14.28 -42.74 -10.95
C PRO A 70 13.20 -43.77 -10.61
N GLY A 71 13.55 -45.07 -10.70
CA GLY A 71 12.63 -46.15 -10.41
C GLY A 71 12.16 -46.15 -8.95
N ILE A 72 10.86 -46.32 -8.73
CA ILE A 72 10.25 -46.32 -7.40
C ILE A 72 10.72 -47.52 -6.58
N THR A 73 11.38 -47.26 -5.44
CA THR A 73 11.81 -48.28 -4.47
C THR A 73 10.88 -48.30 -3.24
N LYS A 74 10.41 -49.50 -2.86
CA LYS A 74 9.50 -49.68 -1.70
C LYS A 74 10.21 -49.90 -0.36
N VAL A 75 11.52 -50.16 -0.39
CA VAL A 75 12.34 -50.45 0.79
C VAL A 75 13.61 -49.61 0.71
N THR A 76 13.90 -48.85 1.75
CA THR A 76 15.15 -48.10 1.88
C THR A 76 16.32 -49.06 2.05
N VAL A 77 17.37 -48.89 1.24
CA VAL A 77 18.65 -49.57 1.44
C VAL A 77 19.54 -48.58 2.19
N HIS A 78 20.38 -49.06 3.11
CA HIS A 78 21.27 -48.19 3.89
C HIS A 78 22.07 -47.22 2.98
N ASP A 79 22.24 -45.99 3.48
CA ASP A 79 22.82 -44.81 2.80
C ASP A 79 21.88 -44.00 1.87
N GLN A 80 20.56 -43.97 2.12
CA GLN A 80 19.63 -43.00 1.53
C GLN A 80 18.97 -42.10 2.60
N LEU A 81 18.90 -40.80 2.34
CA LEU A 81 18.16 -39.82 3.16
C LEU A 81 16.64 -40.11 3.14
N GLU A 82 15.93 -39.77 4.22
CA GLU A 82 14.64 -40.41 4.58
C GLU A 82 13.41 -40.12 3.67
N ASP A 83 13.52 -39.21 2.70
CA ASP A 83 12.39 -38.56 1.99
C ASP A 83 11.96 -39.19 0.64
N ILE A 84 12.24 -40.47 0.40
CA ILE A 84 11.87 -41.14 -0.87
C ILE A 84 10.37 -41.54 -0.92
N ARG A 85 9.63 -41.44 0.19
CA ARG A 85 8.29 -42.05 0.33
C ARG A 85 7.12 -41.27 -0.30
N ASP A 86 7.30 -40.00 -0.69
CA ASP A 86 6.20 -39.08 -1.01
C ASP A 86 5.88 -38.92 -2.52
N TYR A 87 6.38 -39.81 -3.38
CA TYR A 87 6.10 -39.80 -4.83
C TYR A 87 4.74 -40.42 -5.23
N ASN A 88 3.85 -40.72 -4.28
CA ASN A 88 2.63 -41.54 -4.51
C ASN A 88 1.36 -40.71 -4.83
N GLY A 89 1.50 -39.60 -5.56
CA GLY A 89 0.35 -38.86 -6.10
C GLY A 89 -0.17 -39.48 -7.41
N CYS A 90 -1.44 -39.88 -7.47
CA CYS A 90 -2.07 -40.29 -8.72
C CYS A 90 -2.41 -39.05 -9.57
N VAL A 91 -1.60 -38.79 -10.60
CA VAL A 91 -1.64 -37.57 -11.42
C VAL A 91 -2.66 -37.67 -12.59
N ASP A 92 -2.91 -38.88 -13.09
CA ASP A 92 -3.87 -39.15 -14.16
C ASP A 92 -4.89 -40.20 -13.72
N LYS A 93 -6.11 -39.75 -13.37
CA LYS A 93 -7.21 -40.61 -12.92
C LYS A 93 -8.08 -41.12 -14.06
N THR A 94 -8.04 -40.49 -15.23
CA THR A 94 -8.82 -40.87 -16.42
C THR A 94 -8.05 -41.81 -17.33
N CYS A 95 -6.73 -41.92 -17.14
CA CYS A 95 -5.78 -42.68 -17.95
C CYS A 95 -5.66 -42.21 -19.41
N GLU A 96 -6.16 -41.01 -19.72
CA GLU A 96 -6.14 -40.42 -21.06
C GLU A 96 -4.71 -40.06 -21.54
N ARG A 97 -3.78 -39.87 -20.60
CA ARG A 97 -2.37 -39.56 -20.88
C ARG A 97 -1.42 -40.69 -20.45
N THR A 98 -1.95 -41.88 -20.14
CA THR A 98 -1.19 -43.00 -19.54
C THR A 98 -1.05 -44.20 -20.50
N LEU A 99 0.13 -44.37 -21.11
CA LEU A 99 0.48 -45.56 -21.89
C LEU A 99 1.14 -46.64 -21.00
N ALA A 100 0.53 -47.83 -20.93
CA ALA A 100 1.07 -48.94 -20.14
C ALA A 100 2.00 -49.84 -20.98
N ILE A 101 3.30 -49.78 -20.70
CA ILE A 101 4.33 -50.59 -21.37
C ILE A 101 4.64 -51.86 -20.55
N VAL A 102 4.46 -53.03 -21.15
CA VAL A 102 4.82 -54.32 -20.55
C VAL A 102 6.17 -54.77 -21.09
N THR A 103 7.17 -54.88 -20.21
CA THR A 103 8.50 -55.42 -20.53
C THR A 103 8.69 -56.81 -19.92
N LYS A 104 9.70 -57.56 -20.39
CA LYS A 104 10.07 -58.91 -19.89
C LYS A 104 8.98 -60.00 -20.07
N ALA A 105 8.18 -59.90 -21.12
CA ALA A 105 7.12 -60.88 -21.45
C ALA A 105 7.68 -62.30 -21.68
N ASP A 106 8.94 -62.42 -22.10
CA ASP A 106 9.72 -63.66 -22.25
C ASP A 106 9.88 -64.45 -20.93
N LYS A 107 9.78 -63.80 -19.77
CA LYS A 107 10.07 -64.41 -18.46
C LYS A 107 8.82 -64.83 -17.69
N ALA A 108 7.68 -64.86 -18.33
CA ALA A 108 6.39 -64.96 -17.64
C ALA A 108 5.47 -66.04 -18.23
N PRO A 109 4.57 -66.63 -17.43
CA PRO A 109 3.75 -67.77 -17.88
C PRO A 109 2.85 -67.39 -19.07
N GLU A 110 2.86 -68.20 -20.13
CA GLU A 110 2.24 -67.89 -21.44
C GLU A 110 0.76 -67.47 -21.35
N VAL A 111 0.04 -67.94 -20.33
CA VAL A 111 -1.42 -67.77 -20.20
C VAL A 111 -1.82 -66.39 -19.67
N CYS A 112 -0.90 -65.63 -19.04
CA CYS A 112 -1.27 -64.46 -18.25
C CYS A 112 -1.43 -63.13 -19.03
N TRP A 113 -0.77 -62.96 -20.18
CA TRP A 113 -0.64 -61.63 -20.80
C TRP A 113 -1.69 -61.29 -21.87
N ARG A 114 -2.21 -62.28 -22.60
CA ARG A 114 -3.14 -62.05 -23.72
C ARG A 114 -4.38 -61.23 -23.27
N ARG A 115 -4.97 -61.59 -22.13
CA ARG A 115 -6.13 -60.87 -21.53
C ARG A 115 -5.85 -59.42 -21.10
N SER A 116 -4.59 -59.02 -20.95
CA SER A 116 -4.18 -57.69 -20.44
C SER A 116 -3.82 -56.70 -21.56
N LEU A 117 -3.53 -57.20 -22.75
CA LEU A 117 -3.16 -56.42 -23.96
C LEU A 117 -4.38 -56.12 -24.85
N ASP A 118 -5.29 -57.08 -25.03
CA ASP A 118 -6.46 -56.97 -25.94
C ASP A 118 -7.44 -55.82 -25.63
N ARG A 119 -7.25 -55.07 -24.53
CA ARG A 119 -8.21 -54.07 -24.04
C ARG A 119 -7.75 -52.61 -24.13
N ARG A 120 -6.56 -52.31 -24.67
CA ARG A 120 -5.96 -50.94 -24.59
C ARG A 120 -5.27 -50.39 -25.85
N ASN A 121 -5.32 -51.08 -26.99
CA ASN A 121 -4.82 -50.48 -28.24
C ASN A 121 -5.90 -49.59 -28.88
N GLN A 122 -5.89 -48.31 -28.54
CA GLN A 122 -6.51 -47.24 -29.33
C GLN A 122 -5.46 -46.22 -29.76
N THR A 123 -5.68 -45.64 -30.94
CA THR A 123 -4.69 -44.87 -31.69
C THR A 123 -4.38 -43.54 -31.02
N LEU A 124 -3.14 -43.38 -30.53
CA LEU A 124 -2.60 -42.06 -30.16
C LEU A 124 -2.09 -41.37 -31.43
N SER A 125 -2.68 -40.24 -31.81
CA SER A 125 -2.25 -39.45 -32.97
C SER A 125 -2.58 -37.97 -32.77
N ASN A 126 -1.52 -37.16 -32.64
CA ASN A 126 -1.40 -35.69 -32.81
C ASN A 126 -2.42 -34.70 -32.17
N SER A 127 -3.56 -35.15 -31.64
CA SER A 127 -4.62 -34.27 -31.10
C SER A 127 -4.31 -33.65 -29.74
N SER A 128 -3.40 -34.24 -28.95
CA SER A 128 -3.05 -33.72 -27.62
C SER A 128 -2.20 -32.45 -27.64
N VAL A 129 -1.54 -32.10 -28.76
CA VAL A 129 -0.70 -30.90 -28.83
C VAL A 129 -1.59 -29.66 -28.96
N ALA A 130 -2.43 -29.60 -30.00
CA ALA A 130 -3.32 -28.46 -30.25
C ALA A 130 -4.25 -28.10 -29.07
N LEU A 131 -4.80 -29.10 -28.37
CA LEU A 131 -5.63 -28.85 -27.17
C LEU A 131 -4.84 -28.33 -25.96
N GLN A 132 -3.53 -28.61 -25.90
CA GLN A 132 -2.68 -28.19 -24.79
C GLN A 132 -2.05 -26.81 -25.04
N ASP A 133 -1.94 -26.37 -26.29
CA ASP A 133 -1.45 -25.05 -26.66
C ASP A 133 -2.45 -23.92 -26.28
N ASP A 134 -3.76 -24.13 -26.49
CA ASP A 134 -4.83 -23.20 -26.08
C ASP A 134 -4.89 -22.99 -24.55
N GLU A 135 -4.90 -24.07 -23.75
CA GLU A 135 -4.86 -23.98 -22.29
C GLU A 135 -3.58 -23.29 -21.79
N SER A 136 -2.45 -23.56 -22.46
CA SER A 136 -1.16 -22.93 -22.14
C SER A 136 -1.20 -21.42 -22.42
N MET A 137 -1.82 -20.99 -23.52
CA MET A 137 -1.95 -19.57 -23.87
C MET A 137 -2.78 -18.78 -22.85
N VAL A 138 -3.92 -19.33 -22.40
CA VAL A 138 -4.72 -18.72 -21.32
C VAL A 138 -3.88 -18.59 -20.05
N GLY A 139 -3.19 -19.67 -19.65
CA GLY A 139 -2.35 -19.69 -18.45
C GLY A 139 -1.15 -18.73 -18.50
N ILE A 140 -0.51 -18.54 -19.66
CA ILE A 140 0.58 -17.57 -19.86
C ILE A 140 0.02 -16.14 -19.81
N ASN A 141 -1.07 -15.86 -20.52
CA ASN A 141 -1.66 -14.53 -20.60
C ASN A 141 -2.19 -14.05 -19.24
N ASP A 142 -2.79 -14.93 -18.44
CA ASP A 142 -3.27 -14.57 -17.10
C ASP A 142 -2.12 -14.36 -16.09
N LYS A 143 -1.05 -15.17 -16.17
CA LYS A 143 0.21 -14.90 -15.43
C LYS A 143 0.85 -13.58 -15.85
N LEU A 144 0.83 -13.24 -17.15
CA LEU A 144 1.35 -11.97 -17.66
C LEU A 144 0.54 -10.79 -17.10
N LYS A 145 -0.81 -10.86 -17.12
CA LYS A 145 -1.69 -9.84 -16.51
C LYS A 145 -1.42 -9.67 -15.02
N ALA A 146 -1.35 -10.78 -14.26
CA ALA A 146 -1.08 -10.75 -12.83
C ALA A 146 0.29 -10.12 -12.50
N ASN A 147 1.35 -10.55 -13.20
CA ASN A 147 2.68 -9.97 -13.06
C ASN A 147 2.70 -8.47 -13.46
N THR A 148 1.94 -8.08 -14.49
CA THR A 148 1.83 -6.68 -14.93
C THR A 148 1.12 -5.80 -13.90
N LEU A 149 0.08 -6.32 -13.24
CA LEU A 149 -0.61 -5.63 -12.15
C LEU A 149 0.33 -5.45 -10.95
N GLU A 150 1.00 -6.52 -10.51
CA GLU A 150 1.93 -6.48 -9.38
C GLU A 150 3.14 -5.56 -9.67
N PHE A 151 3.63 -5.53 -10.92
CA PHE A 151 4.73 -4.64 -11.33
C PHE A 151 4.31 -3.17 -11.42
N ASN A 152 3.07 -2.89 -11.84
CA ASN A 152 2.54 -1.53 -11.85
C ASN A 152 2.30 -0.99 -10.43
N ASN A 153 2.01 -1.86 -9.47
CA ASN A 153 1.81 -1.53 -8.07
C ASN A 153 3.13 -1.45 -7.28
N MET A 154 4.27 -1.75 -7.88
CA MET A 154 5.57 -1.44 -7.28
C MET A 154 5.88 0.06 -7.41
N PRO A 155 6.61 0.65 -6.45
CA PRO A 155 7.09 2.02 -6.57
C PRO A 155 7.80 2.23 -7.90
N LYS A 156 7.49 3.27 -8.66
CA LYS A 156 8.12 3.52 -9.96
C LYS A 156 9.16 4.59 -9.75
N ASN A 157 10.45 4.22 -9.68
CA ASN A 157 11.60 5.10 -9.37
C ASN A 157 11.34 6.59 -9.71
N PRO A 158 10.78 7.35 -8.77
CA PRO A 158 10.06 8.58 -9.09
C PRO A 158 10.97 9.78 -8.86
N SER A 159 10.71 10.87 -9.58
CA SER A 159 11.30 12.14 -9.13
C SER A 159 10.67 12.53 -7.79
N LEU A 160 11.51 13.02 -6.87
CA LEU A 160 11.11 13.49 -5.54
C LEU A 160 9.90 14.46 -5.57
N ILE A 161 9.83 15.27 -6.64
CA ILE A 161 8.77 16.24 -6.91
C ILE A 161 7.45 15.55 -7.29
N ALA A 162 7.49 14.40 -7.99
CA ALA A 162 6.29 13.65 -8.32
C ALA A 162 5.63 13.08 -7.06
N GLU A 163 6.40 12.45 -6.17
CA GLU A 163 5.90 11.93 -4.88
C GLU A 163 5.31 13.03 -4.00
N ALA A 164 6.04 14.14 -3.82
CA ALA A 164 5.55 15.28 -3.05
C ALA A 164 4.22 15.83 -3.61
N ARG A 165 4.05 15.84 -4.94
CA ARG A 165 2.80 16.29 -5.59
C ARG A 165 1.66 15.29 -5.44
N ILE A 166 1.95 13.98 -5.46
CA ILE A 166 0.96 12.91 -5.22
C ILE A 166 0.42 13.03 -3.79
N VAL A 167 1.32 13.03 -2.81
CA VAL A 167 1.02 13.25 -1.38
C VAL A 167 0.18 14.51 -1.14
N LYS A 168 0.52 15.62 -1.81
CA LYS A 168 -0.20 16.90 -1.69
C LYS A 168 -1.66 16.79 -2.16
N GLU A 169 -1.95 16.09 -3.25
CA GLU A 169 -3.33 15.90 -3.72
C GLU A 169 -4.10 14.93 -2.81
N TYR A 170 -3.48 13.89 -2.27
CA TYR A 170 -4.13 13.02 -1.27
C TYR A 170 -4.51 13.76 0.00
N LEU A 171 -3.60 14.56 0.56
CA LEU A 171 -3.90 15.38 1.74
C LEU A 171 -4.92 16.48 1.44
N ARG A 172 -4.98 16.99 0.20
CA ARG A 172 -6.06 17.87 -0.26
C ARG A 172 -7.41 17.16 -0.34
N ASN A 173 -7.46 15.94 -0.84
CA ASN A 173 -8.68 15.13 -0.91
C ASN A 173 -9.23 14.89 0.51
N ILE A 174 -8.40 14.40 1.41
CA ILE A 174 -8.80 14.02 2.78
C ILE A 174 -9.11 15.23 3.67
N LEU A 175 -8.26 16.28 3.66
CA LEU A 175 -8.39 17.41 4.59
C LEU A 175 -9.34 18.52 4.09
N LEU A 176 -9.48 18.70 2.77
CA LEU A 176 -10.25 19.81 2.19
C LEU A 176 -11.49 19.39 1.42
N LYS A 177 -11.47 18.27 0.68
CA LYS A 177 -12.64 17.80 -0.08
C LYS A 177 -13.52 16.83 0.72
N GLY A 178 -12.95 16.14 1.71
CA GLY A 178 -13.61 15.05 2.42
C GLY A 178 -13.71 13.77 1.59
N GLU A 179 -12.85 13.62 0.58
CA GLU A 179 -12.70 12.43 -0.26
C GLU A 179 -11.71 11.47 0.43
N PHE A 180 -12.17 10.28 0.82
CA PHE A 180 -11.40 9.28 1.57
C PHE A 180 -11.48 7.86 0.95
N ASP A 181 -11.72 7.77 -0.37
CA ASP A 181 -11.93 6.51 -1.10
C ASP A 181 -10.75 5.51 -0.98
N GLU A 182 -9.55 6.00 -0.66
CA GLU A 182 -8.35 5.17 -0.41
C GLU A 182 -8.32 4.56 1.02
N TYR A 183 -9.06 5.14 1.96
CA TYR A 183 -9.08 4.74 3.38
C TYR A 183 -10.52 4.51 3.92
N PRO A 184 -11.39 3.76 3.24
CA PRO A 184 -12.83 3.71 3.54
C PRO A 184 -13.18 3.07 4.90
N GLU A 185 -12.35 2.16 5.39
CA GLU A 185 -12.53 1.47 6.68
C GLU A 185 -11.86 2.24 7.85
N GLU A 186 -10.97 3.18 7.56
CA GLU A 186 -10.16 3.87 8.56
C GLU A 186 -10.83 5.16 9.02
N LYS A 187 -11.81 5.03 9.93
CA LYS A 187 -12.58 6.16 10.50
C LYS A 187 -11.74 7.36 10.99
N HIS A 188 -10.48 7.14 11.37
CA HIS A 188 -9.58 8.22 11.79
C HIS A 188 -9.16 9.13 10.62
N MET A 189 -9.18 8.63 9.39
CA MET A 189 -8.89 9.37 8.15
C MET A 189 -10.06 10.23 7.66
N HIS A 190 -11.27 10.09 8.23
CA HIS A 190 -12.46 10.87 7.84
C HIS A 190 -12.40 12.31 8.40
N CYS A 191 -11.34 13.06 8.06
CA CYS A 191 -10.94 14.28 8.73
C CYS A 191 -12.05 15.34 8.74
N THR A 192 -12.67 15.63 7.58
CA THR A 192 -13.75 16.62 7.48
C THR A 192 -14.93 16.31 8.40
N ALA A 193 -15.34 15.04 8.52
CA ALA A 193 -16.40 14.63 9.44
C ALA A 193 -15.99 14.82 10.91
N ARG A 194 -14.76 14.40 11.27
CA ARG A 194 -14.21 14.58 12.62
C ARG A 194 -14.11 16.07 13.01
N LEU A 195 -13.66 16.93 12.10
CA LEU A 195 -13.57 18.37 12.33
C LEU A 195 -14.96 19.01 12.56
N VAL A 196 -15.99 18.55 11.84
CA VAL A 196 -17.39 18.98 12.06
C VAL A 196 -17.91 18.50 13.43
N GLU A 197 -17.66 17.25 13.81
CA GLU A 197 -18.01 16.75 15.15
C GLU A 197 -17.32 17.56 16.26
N MET A 198 -16.04 17.91 16.09
CA MET A 198 -15.28 18.69 17.05
C MET A 198 -15.76 20.14 17.14
N LEU A 199 -16.15 20.76 16.02
CA LEU A 199 -16.79 22.09 16.00
C LEU A 199 -18.16 22.08 16.71
N ASN A 200 -18.96 21.02 16.52
CA ASN A 200 -20.23 20.85 17.21
C ASN A 200 -20.02 20.67 18.73
N GLN A 201 -19.09 19.79 19.13
CA GLN A 201 -18.71 19.61 20.54
C GLN A 201 -18.22 20.92 21.17
N TYR A 202 -17.41 21.70 20.43
CA TYR A 202 -16.93 23.01 20.89
C TYR A 202 -18.08 24.03 21.06
N SER A 203 -19.02 24.07 20.12
CA SER A 203 -20.24 24.88 20.24
C SER A 203 -21.07 24.50 21.46
N ASP A 204 -21.25 23.20 21.72
CA ASP A 204 -21.96 22.69 22.91
C ASP A 204 -21.19 23.02 24.20
N GLU A 205 -19.87 22.87 24.23
CA GLU A 205 -19.01 23.23 25.36
C GLU A 205 -19.06 24.73 25.68
N LEU A 206 -19.25 25.59 24.68
CA LEU A 206 -19.48 27.02 24.86
C LEU A 206 -20.91 27.31 25.36
N GLN A 207 -21.93 26.69 24.76
CA GLN A 207 -23.33 26.88 25.17
C GLN A 207 -23.59 26.41 26.60
N LYS A 208 -23.07 25.24 27.01
CA LYS A 208 -23.15 24.74 28.40
C LYS A 208 -22.48 25.68 29.41
N SER A 209 -21.41 26.38 29.01
CA SER A 209 -20.83 27.41 29.88
C SER A 209 -21.79 28.58 30.08
N SER A 210 -22.61 28.93 29.07
CA SER A 210 -23.65 29.95 29.16
C SER A 210 -24.80 29.60 30.11
N GLU A 211 -25.19 28.33 30.17
CA GLU A 211 -26.35 27.87 30.97
C GLU A 211 -26.08 27.93 32.48
N ASN A 212 -24.87 27.57 32.91
CA ASN A 212 -24.44 27.60 34.31
C ASN A 212 -24.56 28.99 34.96
N TRP A 213 -24.50 30.08 34.18
CA TRP A 213 -24.63 31.46 34.68
C TRP A 213 -26.08 31.95 34.81
N SER A 214 -27.05 31.19 34.31
CA SER A 214 -28.46 31.58 34.40
C SER A 214 -29.02 31.48 35.83
N THR A 215 -28.45 30.56 36.63
CA THR A 215 -29.03 30.00 37.87
C THR A 215 -28.40 30.48 39.17
N GLU A 216 -27.08 30.71 39.23
CA GLU A 216 -26.36 31.05 40.47
C GLU A 216 -25.79 32.48 40.50
N ASN A 217 -26.14 33.23 41.56
CA ASN A 217 -25.48 34.44 42.07
C ASN A 217 -25.31 35.68 41.15
N PHE A 218 -25.54 35.55 39.83
CA PHE A 218 -25.28 36.57 38.80
C PHE A 218 -25.84 37.97 39.14
N LEU A 219 -27.08 38.04 39.64
CA LEU A 219 -27.71 39.32 40.01
C LEU A 219 -26.94 40.09 41.09
N MET A 220 -26.30 39.44 42.07
CA MET A 220 -25.60 40.15 43.16
C MET A 220 -24.27 40.75 42.67
N GLU A 221 -23.50 40.00 41.90
CA GLU A 221 -22.20 40.45 41.40
C GLU A 221 -22.35 41.46 40.24
N ASP A 222 -23.39 41.34 39.40
CA ASP A 222 -23.70 42.33 38.38
C ASP A 222 -24.27 43.62 38.97
N ILE A 223 -25.15 43.52 39.99
CA ILE A 223 -25.58 44.70 40.76
C ILE A 223 -24.36 45.36 41.39
N ARG A 224 -23.38 44.60 41.89
CA ARG A 224 -22.12 45.13 42.41
C ARG A 224 -21.29 45.85 41.34
N VAL A 225 -21.12 45.28 40.14
CA VAL A 225 -20.45 45.95 39.02
C VAL A 225 -21.20 47.23 38.60
N LEU A 226 -22.53 47.23 38.64
CA LEU A 226 -23.40 48.40 38.43
C LEU A 226 -23.37 49.42 39.59
N ASP A 227 -22.87 49.03 40.77
CA ASP A 227 -22.76 49.87 41.96
C ASP A 227 -21.35 50.46 42.14
N GLU A 228 -20.32 49.70 41.74
CA GLU A 228 -18.91 50.11 41.69
C GLU A 228 -18.64 51.00 40.46
N THR A 229 -19.28 50.72 39.32
CA THR A 229 -19.37 51.68 38.21
C THR A 229 -20.47 52.70 38.51
N LYS A 230 -20.13 53.75 39.28
CA LYS A 230 -21.00 54.91 39.57
C LYS A 230 -20.37 56.23 39.14
N GLY A 231 -21.17 57.08 38.51
CA GLY A 231 -20.85 58.44 38.07
C GLY A 231 -22.13 59.22 37.80
N ASN A 232 -22.12 60.19 36.86
CA ASN A 232 -23.21 61.17 36.66
C ASN A 232 -24.47 60.53 36.03
N LYS A 233 -25.68 61.08 36.28
CA LYS A 233 -26.95 60.31 36.20
C LYS A 233 -28.12 60.96 35.44
N LEU A 234 -28.70 60.26 34.45
CA LEU A 234 -29.99 60.48 33.75
C LEU A 234 -30.85 59.19 33.71
N PRO A 235 -32.15 59.24 34.06
CA PRO A 235 -32.98 58.03 34.18
C PRO A 235 -33.23 57.31 32.83
N HIS A 236 -33.42 55.99 32.92
CA HIS A 236 -33.74 55.04 31.83
C HIS A 236 -32.61 54.66 30.85
N PHE A 237 -31.38 55.15 31.00
CA PHE A 237 -30.26 54.78 30.10
C PHE A 237 -29.23 53.83 30.73
N PHE A 238 -28.73 52.90 29.92
CA PHE A 238 -27.97 51.73 30.36
C PHE A 238 -26.43 51.98 30.35
N PRO A 239 -25.68 51.66 31.44
CA PRO A 239 -24.23 51.91 31.50
C PRO A 239 -23.40 50.92 30.68
N ARG A 240 -22.90 51.35 29.51
CA ARG A 240 -22.03 50.54 28.64
C ARG A 240 -20.85 49.91 29.41
N THR A 241 -20.20 50.67 30.30
CA THR A 241 -19.06 50.18 31.10
C THR A 241 -19.37 48.90 31.88
N ALA A 242 -20.55 48.78 32.50
CA ALA A 242 -20.93 47.57 33.25
C ALA A 242 -21.05 46.36 32.31
N PHE A 243 -21.73 46.55 31.16
CA PHE A 243 -21.81 45.51 30.12
C PHE A 243 -20.44 45.13 29.57
N LEU A 244 -19.50 46.08 29.41
CA LEU A 244 -18.15 45.79 28.95
C LEU A 244 -17.31 45.05 29.99
N VAL A 245 -17.41 45.40 31.27
CA VAL A 245 -16.72 44.68 32.35
C VAL A 245 -17.25 43.25 32.47
N ILE A 246 -18.57 43.08 32.39
CA ILE A 246 -19.22 41.74 32.39
C ILE A 246 -18.81 40.97 31.14
N LEU A 247 -18.82 41.60 29.95
CA LEU A 247 -18.41 40.98 28.69
C LEU A 247 -16.94 40.56 28.72
N GLN A 248 -16.02 41.43 29.17
CA GLN A 248 -14.59 41.14 29.27
C GLN A 248 -14.33 40.02 30.30
N ARG A 249 -15.00 40.04 31.46
CA ARG A 249 -14.93 38.95 32.44
C ARG A 249 -15.39 37.63 31.80
N LYS A 250 -16.49 37.63 31.05
CA LYS A 250 -17.03 36.43 30.38
C LYS A 250 -16.18 35.95 29.20
N VAL A 251 -15.62 36.85 28.39
CA VAL A 251 -14.63 36.51 27.34
C VAL A 251 -13.39 35.89 27.98
N LYS A 252 -12.91 36.42 29.11
CA LYS A 252 -11.77 35.88 29.86
C LYS A 252 -12.07 34.54 30.54
N GLU A 253 -13.31 34.28 30.97
CA GLU A 253 -13.74 32.96 31.47
C GLU A 253 -13.72 31.90 30.37
N ILE A 254 -14.02 32.25 29.11
CA ILE A 254 -13.99 31.30 27.98
C ILE A 254 -12.66 31.26 27.24
N SER A 255 -11.70 32.17 27.47
CA SER A 255 -10.50 32.36 26.63
C SER A 255 -9.58 31.13 26.52
N LYS A 256 -9.65 30.19 27.50
CA LYS A 256 -8.94 28.91 27.43
C LYS A 256 -9.61 27.90 26.47
N LYS A 257 -10.94 27.85 26.39
CA LYS A 257 -11.68 26.88 25.55
C LYS A 257 -11.24 26.87 24.07
N PRO A 258 -11.02 28.02 23.39
CA PRO A 258 -10.49 28.06 22.04
C PRO A 258 -9.09 27.44 21.91
N VAL A 259 -8.23 27.61 22.91
CA VAL A 259 -6.87 27.04 22.94
C VAL A 259 -6.96 25.52 23.04
N ASP A 260 -7.71 25.01 24.01
CA ASP A 260 -7.94 23.56 24.19
C ASP A 260 -8.61 22.92 22.95
N PHE A 261 -9.49 23.66 22.25
CA PHE A 261 -10.09 23.22 20.99
C PHE A 261 -9.08 23.14 19.85
N MET A 262 -8.27 24.19 19.64
CA MET A 262 -7.27 24.21 18.56
C MET A 262 -6.18 23.15 18.77
N GLU A 263 -5.85 22.82 20.02
CA GLU A 263 -4.96 21.69 20.33
C GLU A 263 -5.53 20.37 19.80
N LYS A 264 -6.74 19.98 20.22
CA LYS A 264 -7.40 18.75 19.74
C LYS A 264 -7.45 18.67 18.22
N VAL A 265 -7.75 19.80 17.56
CA VAL A 265 -7.84 19.91 16.10
C VAL A 265 -6.50 19.67 15.42
N TRP A 266 -5.42 20.28 15.91
CA TRP A 266 -4.10 20.07 15.33
C TRP A 266 -3.57 18.66 15.55
N ASP A 267 -3.88 18.02 16.68
CA ASP A 267 -3.51 16.61 16.93
C ASP A 267 -4.26 15.66 15.98
N CYS A 268 -5.52 15.98 15.64
CA CYS A 268 -6.29 15.27 14.61
C CYS A 268 -5.66 15.42 13.22
N ILE A 269 -5.25 16.64 12.83
CA ILE A 269 -4.59 16.91 11.56
C ILE A 269 -3.21 16.24 11.51
N GLU A 270 -2.42 16.27 12.59
CA GLU A 270 -1.13 15.58 12.69
C GLU A 270 -1.30 14.09 12.41
N THR A 271 -2.30 13.45 13.03
CA THR A 271 -2.57 12.02 12.82
C THR A 271 -2.77 11.71 11.33
N VAL A 272 -3.64 12.47 10.64
CA VAL A 272 -3.94 12.25 9.22
C VAL A 272 -2.71 12.51 8.34
N VAL A 273 -2.02 13.64 8.56
CA VAL A 273 -0.79 13.99 7.83
C VAL A 273 0.29 12.92 8.02
N MET A 274 0.49 12.43 9.25
CA MET A 274 1.44 11.36 9.52
C MET A 274 1.06 10.05 8.83
N THR A 275 -0.18 9.58 8.91
CA THR A 275 -0.58 8.30 8.30
C THR A 275 -0.38 8.32 6.78
N VAL A 276 -0.85 9.35 6.09
CA VAL A 276 -0.70 9.48 4.63
C VAL A 276 0.77 9.54 4.21
N LEU A 277 1.58 10.35 4.88
CA LEU A 277 3.03 10.45 4.58
C LEU A 277 3.79 9.14 4.87
N MET A 278 3.41 8.43 5.94
CA MET A 278 4.01 7.16 6.30
C MET A 278 3.68 6.06 5.28
N HIS A 279 2.46 6.05 4.76
CA HIS A 279 1.99 5.10 3.75
C HIS A 279 2.71 5.30 2.40
N HIS A 280 2.63 6.48 1.80
CA HIS A 280 3.25 6.71 0.48
C HIS A 280 4.78 6.63 0.50
N CYS A 281 5.44 6.99 1.62
CA CYS A 281 6.89 6.90 1.73
C CYS A 281 7.41 5.54 2.27
N GLU A 282 6.57 4.53 2.51
CA GLU A 282 6.98 3.24 3.11
C GLU A 282 8.11 2.54 2.34
N SER A 283 8.13 2.68 1.03
CA SER A 283 9.15 2.05 0.17
C SER A 283 10.54 2.70 0.22
N TYR A 284 10.63 3.92 0.78
CA TYR A 284 11.83 4.75 0.79
C TYR A 284 12.17 5.17 2.23
N PRO A 285 12.86 4.34 3.04
CA PRO A 285 13.02 4.55 4.47
C PRO A 285 13.70 5.89 4.84
N GLN A 286 14.67 6.32 4.04
CA GLN A 286 15.37 7.60 4.24
C GLN A 286 14.42 8.78 3.99
N LEU A 287 13.71 8.79 2.86
CA LEU A 287 12.64 9.76 2.57
C LEU A 287 11.57 9.76 3.67
N GLN A 288 11.05 8.60 4.08
CA GLN A 288 10.05 8.48 5.14
C GLN A 288 10.51 9.14 6.45
N SER A 289 11.79 8.98 6.82
CA SER A 289 12.35 9.57 8.04
C SER A 289 12.44 11.10 7.99
N SER A 290 12.85 11.68 6.87
CA SER A 290 12.93 13.14 6.68
C SER A 290 11.55 13.76 6.49
N THR A 291 10.67 13.14 5.71
CA THR A 291 9.29 13.63 5.51
C THR A 291 8.49 13.62 6.81
N ARG A 292 8.71 12.64 7.70
CA ARG A 292 8.16 12.63 9.07
C ARG A 292 8.68 13.79 9.91
N ARG A 293 9.95 14.19 9.76
CA ARG A 293 10.52 15.36 10.46
C ARG A 293 9.91 16.66 9.93
N ALA A 294 9.87 16.84 8.61
CA ALA A 294 9.22 17.98 7.96
C ALA A 294 7.77 18.15 8.44
N ALA A 295 7.00 17.06 8.47
CA ALA A 295 5.61 17.09 8.91
C ALA A 295 5.43 17.48 10.38
N ARG A 296 6.31 17.03 11.29
CA ARG A 296 6.28 17.45 12.70
C ARG A 296 6.61 18.93 12.85
N ASN A 297 7.63 19.41 12.14
CA ASN A 297 8.02 20.82 12.14
C ASN A 297 6.88 21.70 11.60
N LEU A 298 6.25 21.29 10.49
CA LEU A 298 5.11 21.96 9.85
C LEU A 298 3.91 22.07 10.79
N VAL A 299 3.50 20.95 11.40
CA VAL A 299 2.38 20.90 12.35
C VAL A 299 2.67 21.76 13.57
N ALA A 300 3.88 21.68 14.15
CA ALA A 300 4.26 22.49 15.31
C ALA A 300 4.22 24.00 14.98
N MET A 301 4.77 24.39 13.82
CA MET A 301 4.75 25.78 13.35
C MET A 301 3.31 26.28 13.13
N MET A 302 2.44 25.46 12.53
CA MET A 302 1.05 25.84 12.25
C MET A 302 0.18 25.84 13.51
N LYS A 303 0.45 24.95 14.47
CA LYS A 303 -0.14 24.93 15.82
C LYS A 303 0.22 26.23 16.57
N HIS A 304 1.49 26.68 16.51
CA HIS A 304 1.92 27.97 17.08
C HIS A 304 1.21 29.18 16.46
N ARG A 305 1.30 29.37 15.13
CA ARG A 305 0.64 30.49 14.44
C ARG A 305 -0.87 30.55 14.71
N SER A 306 -1.50 29.38 14.86
CA SER A 306 -2.92 29.28 15.19
C SER A 306 -3.23 29.77 16.61
N PHE A 307 -2.32 29.59 17.58
CA PHE A 307 -2.48 30.12 18.93
C PHE A 307 -2.32 31.64 18.98
N ASP A 308 -1.31 32.20 18.30
CA ASP A 308 -1.06 33.65 18.27
C ASP A 308 -2.31 34.42 17.80
N ILE A 309 -2.92 33.96 16.70
CA ILE A 309 -4.15 34.56 16.16
C ILE A 309 -5.38 34.27 17.05
N VAL A 310 -5.38 33.18 17.82
CA VAL A 310 -6.43 32.93 18.82
C VAL A 310 -6.36 33.93 19.98
N THR A 311 -5.15 34.34 20.37
CA THR A 311 -4.93 35.33 21.43
C THR A 311 -5.11 36.79 20.98
N GLU A 312 -4.82 37.14 19.72
CA GLU A 312 -5.02 38.51 19.21
C GLU A 312 -6.50 38.90 19.03
N ILE A 313 -7.44 37.94 18.99
CA ILE A 313 -8.88 38.22 18.88
C ILE A 313 -9.48 38.53 20.28
N GLU A 314 -8.79 39.35 21.08
CA GLU A 314 -9.38 40.03 22.24
C GLU A 314 -10.14 41.28 21.76
N ILE A 315 -11.43 41.35 22.11
CA ILE A 315 -12.33 42.38 21.56
C ILE A 315 -12.00 43.74 22.19
N GLU A 316 -11.46 44.66 21.38
CA GLU A 316 -11.14 46.03 21.80
C GLU A 316 -12.43 46.88 21.91
N VAL A 317 -12.75 47.39 23.10
CA VAL A 317 -14.02 48.11 23.32
C VAL A 317 -13.85 49.41 24.13
N GLY A 318 -13.45 50.48 23.45
CA GLY A 318 -13.28 51.81 24.03
C GLY A 318 -14.52 52.70 24.04
N HIS A 319 -14.56 53.61 25.03
CA HIS A 319 -15.26 54.91 25.07
C HIS A 319 -16.73 55.01 25.57
N LEU A 320 -17.01 56.17 26.17
CA LEU A 320 -18.30 56.72 26.62
C LEU A 320 -18.88 56.22 27.96
N ARG A 321 -19.57 57.15 28.65
CA ARG A 321 -19.71 57.23 30.11
C ARG A 321 -21.14 57.62 30.51
N ASP A 322 -21.43 57.43 31.80
CA ASP A 322 -22.55 57.99 32.58
C ASP A 322 -23.94 57.27 32.50
N TYR A 323 -24.73 57.31 33.60
CA TYR A 323 -25.68 56.26 34.11
C TYR A 323 -27.12 56.85 34.31
N PRO A 324 -28.15 56.29 35.05
CA PRO A 324 -28.42 54.95 35.61
C PRO A 324 -29.92 54.51 35.50
N ASN A 325 -30.30 53.42 36.19
CA ASN A 325 -31.12 53.31 37.41
C ASN A 325 -31.32 51.79 37.71
N ILE A 326 -30.88 51.31 38.87
CA ILE A 326 -30.12 50.04 38.92
C ILE A 326 -30.96 48.74 38.78
N ARG A 327 -32.18 48.66 39.32
CA ARG A 327 -32.90 47.37 39.42
C ARG A 327 -33.46 46.88 38.07
N ASP A 328 -34.32 47.67 37.43
CA ASP A 328 -34.93 47.27 36.17
C ASP A 328 -33.88 47.20 35.05
N GLN A 329 -32.82 48.01 35.16
CA GLN A 329 -31.65 47.91 34.29
C GLN A 329 -30.82 46.66 34.50
N ALA A 330 -30.74 46.08 35.70
CA ALA A 330 -30.05 44.79 35.88
C ALA A 330 -30.81 43.66 35.16
N PHE A 331 -32.15 43.71 35.13
CA PHE A 331 -32.97 42.75 34.37
C PHE A 331 -32.92 43.00 32.85
N ASP A 332 -33.05 44.26 32.39
CA ASP A 332 -32.92 44.62 30.98
C ASP A 332 -31.50 44.33 30.46
N LEU A 333 -30.46 44.63 31.26
CA LEU A 333 -29.09 44.20 31.02
C LEU A 333 -29.01 42.68 30.89
N LYS A 334 -29.54 41.90 31.84
CA LYS A 334 -29.50 40.43 31.77
C LYS A 334 -30.14 39.94 30.47
N MET A 335 -31.32 40.44 30.09
CA MET A 335 -32.00 40.06 28.85
C MET A 335 -31.19 40.42 27.59
N ARG A 336 -30.69 41.65 27.51
CA ARG A 336 -29.85 42.11 26.38
C ARG A 336 -28.51 41.40 26.31
N PHE A 337 -27.89 41.13 27.47
CA PHE A 337 -26.62 40.42 27.58
C PHE A 337 -26.81 38.95 27.18
N THR A 338 -27.84 38.24 27.65
CA THR A 338 -28.14 36.87 27.20
C THR A 338 -28.36 36.82 25.69
N ALA A 339 -29.13 37.75 25.11
CA ALA A 339 -29.34 37.81 23.66
C ALA A 339 -28.03 38.10 22.89
N TYR A 340 -27.24 39.09 23.34
CA TYR A 340 -25.97 39.45 22.73
C TYR A 340 -24.91 38.36 22.87
N TRP A 341 -24.81 37.74 24.04
CA TRP A 341 -23.86 36.68 24.33
C TRP A 341 -24.12 35.44 23.47
N ASN A 342 -25.39 35.08 23.25
CA ASN A 342 -25.75 34.04 22.29
C ASN A 342 -25.31 34.37 20.85
N ILE A 343 -25.31 35.65 20.46
CA ILE A 343 -24.75 36.09 19.17
C ILE A 343 -23.22 36.00 19.18
N VAL A 344 -22.56 36.47 20.26
CA VAL A 344 -21.11 36.39 20.42
C VAL A 344 -20.61 34.95 20.34
N LEU A 345 -21.21 34.00 21.07
CA LEU A 345 -20.81 32.59 21.04
C LEU A 345 -20.93 32.00 19.63
N LYS A 346 -22.05 32.24 18.93
CA LYS A 346 -22.23 31.78 17.54
C LYS A 346 -21.19 32.39 16.61
N ARG A 347 -20.99 33.71 16.67
CA ARG A 347 -19.93 34.39 15.91
C ARG A 347 -18.53 33.91 16.25
N PHE A 348 -18.29 33.51 17.50
CA PHE A 348 -17.01 32.97 17.92
C PHE A 348 -16.74 31.62 17.25
N VAL A 349 -17.73 30.70 17.27
CA VAL A 349 -17.66 29.41 16.56
C VAL A 349 -17.48 29.64 15.05
N ASP A 350 -18.29 30.50 14.42
CA ASP A 350 -18.17 30.85 12.99
C ASP A 350 -16.74 31.31 12.63
N ASN A 351 -16.19 32.25 13.40
CA ASN A 351 -14.86 32.82 13.14
C ASN A 351 -13.75 31.78 13.35
N LYS A 352 -13.85 30.89 14.35
CA LYS A 352 -12.85 29.82 14.55
C LYS A 352 -12.94 28.74 13.47
N ALA A 353 -14.14 28.41 12.98
CA ALA A 353 -14.32 27.51 11.85
C ALA A 353 -13.70 28.08 10.56
N LEU A 354 -13.90 29.37 10.27
CA LEU A 354 -13.29 30.06 9.14
C LEU A 354 -11.75 30.14 9.26
N HIS A 355 -11.24 30.48 10.45
CA HIS A 355 -9.80 30.48 10.71
C HIS A 355 -9.17 29.11 10.51
N LEU A 356 -9.83 28.06 11.01
CA LEU A 356 -9.37 26.69 10.85
C LEU A 356 -9.32 26.28 9.37
N LEU A 357 -10.38 26.55 8.61
CA LEU A 357 -10.43 26.26 7.17
C LEU A 357 -9.28 26.97 6.43
N LEU A 358 -9.05 28.26 6.71
CA LEU A 358 -7.94 29.02 6.13
C LEU A 358 -6.57 28.45 6.53
N SER A 359 -6.38 28.05 7.78
CA SER A 359 -5.15 27.42 8.26
C SER A 359 -4.87 26.07 7.58
N ILE A 360 -5.89 25.21 7.40
CA ILE A 360 -5.75 23.94 6.67
C ILE A 360 -5.47 24.20 5.17
N GLN A 361 -6.12 25.20 4.57
CA GLN A 361 -5.84 25.59 3.19
C GLN A 361 -4.41 26.09 2.99
N ASN A 362 -3.87 26.88 3.93
CA ASN A 362 -2.47 27.33 3.90
C ASN A 362 -1.49 26.16 4.10
N LEU A 363 -1.77 25.27 5.06
CA LEU A 363 -1.01 24.04 5.31
C LEU A 363 -0.84 23.24 4.01
N VAL A 364 -1.94 22.83 3.39
CA VAL A 364 -1.95 21.93 2.22
C VAL A 364 -1.43 22.61 0.96
N ASN A 365 -1.88 23.83 0.65
CA ASN A 365 -1.60 24.44 -0.65
C ASN A 365 -0.23 25.14 -0.71
N ARG A 366 0.25 25.69 0.41
CA ARG A 366 1.41 26.59 0.45
C ARG A 366 2.56 26.03 1.28
N ASP A 367 2.31 25.67 2.53
CA ASP A 367 3.40 25.47 3.50
C ASP A 367 4.00 24.06 3.41
N MET A 368 3.19 23.03 3.07
CA MET A 368 3.63 21.63 3.00
C MET A 368 4.71 21.35 1.95
N GLU A 369 4.54 21.89 0.74
CA GLU A 369 5.51 21.71 -0.35
C GLU A 369 6.85 22.40 -0.02
N VAL A 370 6.78 23.60 0.57
CA VAL A 370 7.95 24.37 1.00
C VAL A 370 8.69 23.66 2.13
N GLU A 371 7.99 23.16 3.16
CA GLU A 371 8.63 22.49 4.30
C GLU A 371 9.26 21.15 3.90
N ILE A 372 8.57 20.36 3.06
CA ILE A 372 9.12 19.12 2.51
C ILE A 372 10.40 19.43 1.71
N VAL A 373 10.37 20.39 0.78
CA VAL A 373 11.56 20.77 -0.02
C VAL A 373 12.70 21.32 0.86
N ASN A 374 12.39 22.14 1.87
CA ASN A 374 13.39 22.69 2.78
C ASN A 374 14.09 21.60 3.60
N GLU A 375 13.34 20.64 4.15
CA GLU A 375 13.90 19.53 4.91
C GLU A 375 14.76 18.59 4.02
N LEU A 376 14.33 18.36 2.78
CA LEU A 376 15.07 17.60 1.76
C LEU A 376 16.37 18.30 1.32
N MET A 377 16.38 19.63 1.32
CA MET A 377 17.56 20.46 1.01
C MET A 377 18.47 20.70 2.24
N GLY A 378 17.93 20.56 3.45
CA GLY A 378 18.59 20.92 4.71
C GLY A 378 19.51 19.85 5.32
N SER A 379 19.35 18.58 4.96
CA SER A 379 20.14 17.49 5.55
C SER A 379 21.54 17.36 4.93
N GLN A 380 22.48 18.17 5.44
CA GLN A 380 23.95 18.09 5.29
C GLN A 380 24.49 17.65 3.91
N GLY A 381 24.85 18.66 3.11
CA GLY A 381 25.74 18.51 1.95
C GLY A 381 25.02 18.69 0.61
N GLY A 382 25.09 19.91 0.08
CA GLY A 382 24.47 20.30 -1.20
C GLY A 382 25.11 19.64 -2.42
N GLY A 383 24.85 18.35 -2.62
CA GLY A 383 25.15 17.60 -3.82
C GLY A 383 23.97 16.73 -4.22
N THR A 384 23.79 16.49 -5.51
CA THR A 384 22.69 15.67 -6.08
C THR A 384 22.57 14.29 -5.43
N GLY A 385 23.70 13.68 -5.04
CA GLY A 385 23.73 12.40 -4.31
C GLY A 385 23.17 12.42 -2.88
N GLY A 386 22.80 13.58 -2.31
CA GLY A 386 22.00 13.65 -1.08
C GLY A 386 20.58 13.16 -1.33
N ILE A 387 19.93 13.76 -2.32
CA ILE A 387 18.56 13.42 -2.76
C ILE A 387 18.49 11.99 -3.32
N GLU A 388 19.51 11.59 -4.09
CA GLU A 388 19.56 10.27 -4.72
C GLU A 388 19.61 9.14 -3.67
N ARG A 389 20.38 9.30 -2.58
CA ARG A 389 20.40 8.37 -1.44
C ARG A 389 19.06 8.31 -0.70
N MET A 390 18.28 9.39 -0.69
CA MET A 390 16.97 9.40 -0.03
C MET A 390 15.90 8.62 -0.80
N LEU A 391 16.08 8.47 -2.11
CA LEU A 391 15.26 7.65 -3.01
C LEU A 391 15.77 6.20 -3.12
N GLU A 392 16.70 5.77 -2.27
CA GLU A 392 17.08 4.36 -2.17
C GLU A 392 15.91 3.53 -1.64
N GLU A 393 15.45 2.58 -2.47
CA GLU A 393 14.42 1.60 -2.10
C GLU A 393 14.92 0.65 -1.02
N SER A 394 14.00 0.17 -0.17
CA SER A 394 14.37 -0.87 0.80
C SER A 394 14.88 -2.14 0.10
N PRO A 395 15.89 -2.85 0.67
CA PRO A 395 16.46 -4.04 0.02
C PRO A 395 15.46 -5.15 -0.30
N SER A 396 14.40 -5.28 0.50
CA SER A 396 13.30 -6.22 0.26
C SER A 396 12.48 -5.84 -0.97
N VAL A 397 12.17 -4.56 -1.16
CA VAL A 397 11.46 -4.06 -2.35
C VAL A 397 12.32 -4.19 -3.60
N ALA A 398 13.61 -3.85 -3.52
CA ALA A 398 14.56 -4.01 -4.62
C ALA A 398 14.68 -5.47 -5.09
N ILE A 399 14.87 -6.42 -4.16
CA ILE A 399 14.91 -7.87 -4.48
C ILE A 399 13.57 -8.35 -5.04
N LYS A 400 12.43 -7.85 -4.54
CA LYS A 400 11.11 -8.20 -5.07
C LYS A 400 10.95 -7.70 -6.50
N ARG A 401 11.38 -6.48 -6.80
CA ARG A 401 11.36 -5.86 -8.13
C ARG A 401 12.20 -6.62 -9.14
N GLU A 402 13.41 -7.02 -8.77
CA GLU A 402 14.30 -7.81 -9.64
C GLU A 402 13.65 -9.14 -10.03
N LYS A 403 13.20 -9.92 -9.03
CA LYS A 403 12.48 -11.18 -9.25
C LYS A 403 11.20 -11.03 -10.08
N LEU A 404 10.48 -9.92 -9.93
CA LEU A 404 9.26 -9.67 -10.69
C LEU A 404 9.57 -9.25 -12.14
N LYS A 405 10.66 -8.50 -12.35
CA LYS A 405 11.18 -8.15 -13.68
C LYS A 405 11.64 -9.39 -14.44
N GLU A 406 12.35 -10.31 -13.79
CA GLU A 406 12.71 -11.63 -14.35
C GLU A 406 11.47 -12.43 -14.76
N LYS A 407 10.50 -12.60 -13.84
CA LYS A 407 9.24 -13.30 -14.11
C LYS A 407 8.44 -12.67 -15.26
N TYR A 408 8.39 -11.35 -15.32
CA TYR A 408 7.72 -10.62 -16.40
C TYR A 408 8.41 -10.85 -17.75
N GLN A 409 9.74 -10.77 -17.78
CA GLN A 409 10.51 -11.04 -19.01
C GLN A 409 10.29 -12.48 -19.49
N VAL A 410 10.44 -13.48 -18.63
CA VAL A 410 10.21 -14.89 -18.98
C VAL A 410 8.77 -15.13 -19.48
N ALA A 411 7.76 -14.51 -18.85
CA ALA A 411 6.38 -14.63 -19.30
C ALA A 411 6.13 -13.97 -20.67
N ARG A 412 6.84 -12.86 -20.96
CA ARG A 412 6.79 -12.17 -22.25
C ARG A 412 7.44 -12.99 -23.35
N ASP A 413 8.66 -13.47 -23.11
CA ASP A 413 9.42 -14.31 -24.05
C ASP A 413 8.67 -15.62 -24.34
N SER A 414 8.07 -16.22 -23.30
CA SER A 414 7.22 -17.41 -23.45
C SER A 414 6.00 -17.13 -24.32
N LYS A 415 5.37 -15.96 -24.19
CA LYS A 415 4.23 -15.58 -25.03
C LYS A 415 4.67 -15.42 -26.50
N GLU A 416 5.76 -14.71 -26.75
CA GLU A 416 6.27 -14.48 -28.11
C GLU A 416 6.61 -15.81 -28.82
N VAL A 417 7.16 -16.78 -28.11
CA VAL A 417 7.41 -18.13 -28.64
C VAL A 417 6.10 -18.88 -28.97
N VAL A 418 5.04 -18.76 -28.16
CA VAL A 418 3.77 -19.44 -28.46
C VAL A 418 3.00 -18.74 -29.57
N ASP A 419 3.03 -17.40 -29.62
CA ASP A 419 2.48 -16.62 -30.75
C ASP A 419 3.14 -17.08 -32.07
N GLN A 420 4.48 -17.23 -32.11
CA GLN A 420 5.21 -17.78 -33.27
C GLN A 420 4.83 -19.22 -33.64
N ILE A 421 4.52 -20.08 -32.65
CA ILE A 421 4.08 -21.46 -32.89
C ILE A 421 2.67 -21.47 -33.50
N MET A 422 1.74 -20.64 -33.01
CA MET A 422 0.40 -20.56 -33.59
C MET A 422 0.39 -20.01 -35.02
N ASP A 423 1.20 -18.98 -35.32
CA ASP A 423 1.39 -18.47 -36.68
C ASP A 423 1.96 -19.56 -37.61
N GLY A 424 2.88 -20.41 -37.12
CA GLY A 424 3.43 -21.54 -37.87
C GLY A 424 2.49 -22.72 -38.07
N ILE A 425 1.49 -22.90 -37.21
CA ILE A 425 0.44 -23.92 -37.35
C ILE A 425 -0.63 -23.43 -38.35
N THR A 426 -1.09 -22.20 -38.19
CA THR A 426 -2.13 -21.61 -39.06
C THR A 426 -1.62 -21.31 -40.48
N GLY A 427 -0.33 -21.02 -40.66
CA GLY A 427 0.29 -20.80 -41.97
C GLY A 427 0.56 -22.06 -42.82
N ASN A 428 0.17 -23.25 -42.35
CA ASN A 428 0.35 -24.53 -43.06
C ASN A 428 -0.98 -25.17 -43.53
N GLU A 429 -2.10 -24.43 -43.51
CA GLU A 429 -3.43 -24.94 -43.93
C GLU A 429 -3.88 -24.54 -45.37
N ASP A 430 -3.01 -23.89 -46.17
CA ASP A 430 -3.24 -23.54 -47.59
C ASP A 430 -2.54 -24.50 -48.59
#